data_AF-A0A0A9GCQ4-F1
#
_entry.id   AF-A0A0A9GCQ4-F1
#
_cell.length_a   1.000
_cell.length_b   1.000
_cell.length_c   1.000
_cell.angle_alpha   90.00
_cell.angle_beta   90.00
_cell.angle_gamma   90.00
#
_symmetry.space_group_name_H-M   'P 1'
#
loop_
_entity.id
_entity.type
_entity.pdbx_description
1 polymer ?
#
loop_
_entity_poly.entity_id
_entity_poly.type
_entity_poly.pdbx_seq_one_letter_code
_entity_poly.pdbx_strand_id
1 'polypeptide(L)'
;MATPNLRIVDKSAMQVEFNEEHEEGFVREVLARFPDPANTIVCVLDNFDVNSLKVAELLFKNGFKEAYAIEGGLRGPEGWQAVQENYLPPSVHVFPREKKSKKLAHTDVSTDGTNGQQVGSGEPVVPNGSIVVDTGNGFEDGHENPNYPDLKPPSSPTPSKPES
;
A
#
# COMPACT_ATOMS: atom_id res chain seq x y z
N MET A 1 -8.16 5.80 2.30
CA MET A 1 -7.47 4.95 3.31
C MET A 1 -6.20 5.68 3.76
N ALA A 2 -5.40 5.13 4.67
CA ALA A 2 -4.05 5.66 4.89
C ALA A 2 -3.14 5.15 3.76
N THR A 3 -2.34 6.04 3.17
CA THR A 3 -1.33 5.70 2.17
C THR A 3 -0.12 5.05 2.87
N PRO A 4 0.51 4.01 2.31
CA PRO A 4 1.75 3.46 2.85
C PRO A 4 2.81 4.54 3.00
N ASN A 5 3.56 4.52 4.11
CA ASN A 5 4.70 5.41 4.31
C ASN A 5 5.96 4.72 3.81
N LEU A 6 6.52 5.17 2.68
CA LEU A 6 7.65 4.52 2.03
C LEU A 6 8.98 5.25 2.23
N ARG A 7 9.03 6.18 3.19
CA ARG A 7 10.23 7.00 3.46
C ARG A 7 11.44 6.18 3.89
N ILE A 8 11.25 4.97 4.41
CA ILE A 8 12.37 4.10 4.81
C ILE A 8 13.16 3.55 3.62
N VAL A 9 12.58 3.58 2.42
CA VAL A 9 13.25 3.21 1.16
C VAL A 9 13.41 4.40 0.24
N ASP A 10 13.36 5.63 0.80
CA ASP A 10 13.44 6.91 0.08
C ASP A 10 12.44 7.05 -1.07
N LYS A 11 11.28 6.41 -0.94
CA LYS A 11 10.18 6.49 -1.92
C LYS A 11 9.02 7.30 -1.36
N SER A 12 8.22 7.83 -2.29
CA SER A 12 6.98 8.54 -1.97
C SER A 12 5.78 7.77 -2.51
N ALA A 13 4.64 7.94 -1.84
CA ALA A 13 3.38 7.36 -2.25
C ALA A 13 2.36 8.47 -2.50
N MET A 14 1.64 8.34 -3.59
CA MET A 14 0.70 9.33 -4.11
C MET A 14 -0.67 8.70 -4.24
N GLN A 15 -1.73 9.37 -3.76
CA GLN A 15 -3.09 8.91 -3.96
C GLN A 15 -3.75 9.73 -5.08
N VAL A 16 -4.23 9.05 -6.13
CA VAL A 16 -4.97 9.67 -7.24
C VAL A 16 -6.19 8.80 -7.54
N GLU A 17 -7.34 9.43 -7.75
CA GLU A 17 -8.56 8.73 -8.13
C GLU A 17 -8.48 8.29 -9.60
N PHE A 18 -8.75 7.02 -9.86
CA PHE A 18 -8.78 6.49 -11.22
C PHE A 18 -10.22 6.25 -11.65
N ASN A 19 -10.60 6.80 -12.80
CA ASN A 19 -11.88 6.58 -13.45
C ASN A 19 -11.64 6.23 -14.92
N GLU A 20 -12.19 5.10 -15.36
CA GLU A 20 -12.05 4.58 -16.73
C GLU A 20 -12.64 5.50 -17.80
N GLU A 21 -13.62 6.33 -17.46
CA GLU A 21 -14.19 7.30 -18.40
C GLU A 21 -13.31 8.54 -18.58
N HIS A 22 -12.34 8.76 -17.68
CA HIS A 22 -11.53 9.98 -17.58
C HIS A 22 -10.03 9.68 -17.42
N GLU A 23 -9.54 8.70 -18.19
CA GLU A 23 -8.15 8.23 -18.12
C GLU A 23 -7.13 9.35 -18.39
N GLU A 24 -7.42 10.26 -19.32
CA GLU A 24 -6.49 11.36 -19.67
C GLU A 24 -6.38 12.40 -18.56
N GLY A 25 -7.43 12.57 -17.74
CA GLY A 25 -7.39 13.42 -16.55
C GLY A 25 -6.42 12.84 -15.52
N PHE A 26 -6.56 11.54 -15.25
CA PHE A 26 -5.68 10.79 -14.36
C PHE A 26 -4.22 10.85 -14.82
N VAL A 27 -3.92 10.54 -16.07
CA VAL A 27 -2.54 10.55 -16.60
C VAL A 27 -1.90 11.93 -16.46
N ARG A 28 -2.65 13.01 -16.76
CA ARG A 28 -2.14 14.37 -16.61
C ARG A 28 -1.80 14.71 -15.16
N GLU A 29 -2.64 14.32 -14.21
CA GLU A 29 -2.37 14.54 -12.79
C GLU A 29 -1.13 13.77 -12.30
N VAL A 30 -0.98 12.52 -12.74
CA VAL A 30 0.18 11.69 -12.43
C VAL A 30 1.45 12.30 -13.04
N LEU A 31 1.48 12.58 -14.34
CA LEU A 31 2.67 13.12 -15.02
C LEU A 31 3.12 14.48 -14.47
N ALA A 32 2.19 15.31 -13.97
CA ALA A 32 2.53 16.58 -13.32
C ALA A 32 3.43 16.42 -12.06
N ARG A 33 3.55 15.20 -11.54
CA ARG A 33 4.27 14.88 -10.29
C ARG A 33 5.59 14.16 -10.54
N PHE A 34 5.76 13.60 -11.73
CA PHE A 34 6.95 12.87 -12.14
C PHE A 34 7.64 13.67 -13.24
N PRO A 35 8.66 14.49 -12.91
CA PRO A 35 9.32 15.34 -13.90
C PRO A 35 10.09 14.54 -14.96
N ASP A 36 10.48 13.30 -14.64
CA ASP A 36 11.19 12.39 -15.55
C ASP A 36 10.53 10.99 -15.57
N PRO A 37 9.36 10.84 -16.24
CA PRO A 37 8.64 9.55 -16.26
C PRO A 37 9.47 8.47 -16.97
N ALA A 38 10.26 8.84 -17.99
CA ALA A 38 11.05 7.89 -18.78
C ALA A 38 12.15 7.17 -17.99
N ASN A 39 12.56 7.73 -16.84
CA ASN A 39 13.48 7.09 -15.90
C ASN A 39 12.81 6.69 -14.56
N THR A 40 11.49 6.83 -14.47
CA THR A 40 10.73 6.50 -13.27
C THR A 40 10.01 5.17 -13.43
N ILE A 41 10.17 4.29 -12.45
CA ILE A 41 9.39 3.06 -12.33
C ILE A 41 8.24 3.34 -11.35
N VAL A 42 7.02 2.89 -11.64
CA VAL A 42 5.88 3.08 -10.74
C VAL A 42 5.21 1.78 -10.31
N CYS A 43 4.78 1.68 -9.07
CA CYS A 43 3.92 0.60 -8.58
C CYS A 43 2.52 1.12 -8.28
N VAL A 44 1.50 0.40 -8.73
CA VAL A 44 0.08 0.73 -8.61
C VAL A 44 -0.53 -0.14 -7.51
N LEU A 45 -1.16 0.51 -6.54
CA LEU A 45 -1.79 -0.11 -5.38
C LEU A 45 -3.23 0.38 -5.23
N ASP A 46 -4.18 -0.41 -5.72
CA ASP A 46 -5.61 -0.25 -5.44
C ASP A 46 -6.02 -1.06 -4.19
N ASN A 47 -7.27 -0.96 -3.74
CA ASN A 47 -7.77 -1.73 -2.61
C ASN A 47 -7.71 -3.25 -2.85
N PHE A 48 -8.05 -3.70 -4.06
CA PHE A 48 -8.16 -5.13 -4.37
C PHE A 48 -7.42 -5.56 -5.64
N ASP A 49 -6.83 -4.64 -6.40
CA ASP A 49 -6.11 -4.81 -7.68
C ASP A 49 -6.90 -4.82 -8.99
N VAL A 50 -8.24 -4.80 -8.97
CA VAL A 50 -9.11 -4.96 -10.16
C VAL A 50 -8.70 -4.06 -11.34
N ASN A 51 -8.40 -2.79 -11.07
CA ASN A 51 -7.97 -1.83 -12.09
C ASN A 51 -6.45 -1.62 -12.15
N SER A 52 -5.69 -2.24 -11.26
CA SER A 52 -4.26 -1.94 -11.09
C SER A 52 -3.46 -2.30 -12.32
N LEU A 53 -3.74 -3.43 -12.97
CA LEU A 53 -3.05 -3.84 -14.19
C LEU A 53 -3.35 -2.87 -15.36
N LYS A 54 -4.61 -2.49 -15.54
CA LYS A 54 -5.02 -1.51 -16.57
C LYS A 54 -4.32 -0.17 -16.37
N VAL A 55 -4.28 0.32 -15.13
CA VAL A 55 -3.59 1.57 -14.78
C VAL A 55 -2.08 1.45 -15.02
N ALA A 56 -1.46 0.32 -14.65
CA ALA A 56 -0.04 0.10 -14.90
C ALA A 56 0.29 0.14 -16.40
N GLU A 57 -0.48 -0.58 -17.23
CA GLU A 57 -0.32 -0.52 -18.69
C GLU A 57 -0.50 0.89 -19.24
N LEU A 58 -1.51 1.63 -18.74
CA LEU A 58 -1.76 3.00 -19.15
C LEU A 58 -0.56 3.90 -18.85
N LEU A 59 0.01 3.82 -17.64
CA LEU A 59 1.17 4.62 -17.25
C LEU A 59 2.41 4.25 -18.09
N PHE A 60 2.67 2.97 -18.31
CA PHE A 60 3.77 2.53 -19.19
C PHE A 60 3.63 3.08 -20.62
N LYS A 61 2.42 2.99 -21.21
CA LYS A 61 2.14 3.54 -22.56
C LYS A 61 2.28 5.07 -22.63
N ASN A 62 2.17 5.75 -21.49
CA ASN A 62 2.31 7.22 -21.38
C ASN A 62 3.73 7.68 -20.99
N GLY A 63 4.72 6.80 -21.07
CA GLY A 63 6.13 7.19 -21.01
C GLY A 63 6.84 6.87 -19.69
N PHE A 64 6.20 6.18 -18.76
CA PHE A 64 6.92 5.63 -17.60
C PHE A 64 7.86 4.51 -18.02
N LYS A 65 9.02 4.41 -17.37
CA LYS A 65 10.03 3.38 -17.65
C LYS A 65 9.45 1.97 -17.53
N GLU A 66 8.85 1.70 -16.37
CA GLU A 66 8.17 0.46 -16.02
C GLU A 66 6.99 0.80 -15.11
N ALA A 67 5.93 0.00 -15.17
CA ALA A 67 4.78 0.15 -14.30
C ALA A 67 4.28 -1.23 -13.88
N TYR A 68 4.07 -1.41 -12.57
CA TYR A 68 3.70 -2.69 -11.98
C TYR A 68 2.40 -2.57 -11.19
N ALA A 69 1.52 -3.56 -11.32
CA ALA A 69 0.37 -3.71 -10.45
C ALA A 69 0.74 -4.58 -9.26
N ILE A 70 0.36 -4.16 -8.05
CA ILE A 70 0.50 -4.98 -6.85
C ILE A 70 -0.70 -5.94 -6.79
N GLU A 71 -0.42 -7.23 -6.98
CA GLU A 71 -1.42 -8.30 -6.89
C GLU A 71 -2.05 -8.36 -5.49
N GLY A 72 -3.35 -8.65 -5.44
CA GLY A 72 -4.19 -8.57 -4.25
C GLY A 72 -4.45 -7.15 -3.74
N GLY A 73 -3.77 -6.13 -4.27
CA GLY A 73 -3.94 -4.75 -3.86
C GLY A 73 -3.62 -4.54 -2.38
N LEU A 74 -4.28 -3.58 -1.74
CA LEU A 74 -4.06 -3.27 -0.33
C LEU A 74 -4.62 -4.35 0.60
N ARG A 75 -5.79 -4.91 0.27
CA ARG A 75 -6.63 -5.71 1.18
C ARG A 75 -6.82 -7.17 0.76
N GLY A 76 -6.33 -7.56 -0.39
CA GLY A 76 -6.46 -8.93 -0.88
C GLY A 76 -5.73 -9.92 0.01
N PRO A 77 -6.08 -11.22 -0.11
CA PRO A 77 -5.51 -12.29 0.71
C PRO A 77 -3.98 -12.42 0.56
N GLU A 78 -3.44 -12.03 -0.59
CA GLU A 78 -2.00 -11.97 -0.87
C GLU A 78 -1.52 -10.53 -1.09
N GLY A 79 -2.34 -9.55 -0.74
CA GLY A 79 -2.07 -8.13 -0.93
C GLY A 79 -1.12 -7.53 0.11
N TRP A 80 -0.91 -6.22 0.02
CA TRP A 80 0.01 -5.46 0.87
C TRP A 80 -0.16 -5.74 2.37
N GLN A 81 -1.39 -5.72 2.88
CA GLN A 81 -1.65 -5.95 4.30
C GLN A 81 -1.32 -7.37 4.76
N ALA A 82 -1.45 -8.37 3.88
CA ALA A 82 -1.12 -9.75 4.21
C ALA A 82 0.40 -9.99 4.22
N VAL A 83 1.14 -9.33 3.33
CA VAL A 83 2.59 -9.51 3.21
C VAL A 83 3.40 -8.64 4.17
N GLN A 84 2.83 -7.51 4.64
CA GLN A 84 3.58 -6.55 5.45
C GLN A 84 4.08 -7.13 6.79
N GLU A 85 3.39 -8.12 7.37
CA GLU A 85 3.81 -8.74 8.64
C GLU A 85 5.13 -9.52 8.51
N ASN A 86 5.37 -10.11 7.34
CA ASN A 86 6.51 -11.01 7.13
C ASN A 86 7.72 -10.29 6.50
N TYR A 87 7.46 -9.26 5.68
CA TYR A 87 8.50 -8.70 4.81
C TYR A 87 8.76 -7.21 5.04
N LEU A 88 7.87 -6.50 5.75
CA LEU A 88 7.93 -5.05 5.81
C LEU A 88 8.04 -4.54 7.25
N PRO A 89 8.88 -3.51 7.50
CA PRO A 89 9.01 -2.94 8.82
C PRO A 89 7.70 -2.25 9.25
N PRO A 90 7.38 -2.19 10.55
CA PRO A 90 6.12 -1.60 11.05
C PRO A 90 5.83 -0.17 10.57
N SER A 91 6.87 0.58 10.21
CA SER A 91 6.75 1.96 9.71
C SER A 91 5.98 2.08 8.39
N VAL A 92 5.93 1.03 7.57
CA VAL A 92 5.20 1.02 6.29
C VAL A 92 3.85 0.31 6.39
N HIS A 93 3.51 -0.20 7.59
CA HIS A 93 2.28 -0.94 7.79
C HIS A 93 1.05 -0.05 7.59
N VAL A 94 0.07 -0.55 6.84
CA VAL A 94 -1.22 0.11 6.63
C VAL A 94 -2.28 -0.65 7.40
N PHE A 95 -2.92 0.02 8.36
CA PHE A 95 -4.02 -0.54 9.13
C PHE A 95 -5.35 0.10 8.72
N PRO A 96 -6.48 -0.65 8.78
CA PRO A 96 -7.80 -0.06 8.69
C PRO A 96 -7.93 1.06 9.72
N ARG A 97 -8.38 2.25 9.29
CA ARG A 97 -8.67 3.34 10.24
C ARG A 97 -9.85 2.92 11.11
N GLU A 98 -9.64 2.73 12.41
CA GLU A 98 -10.74 2.56 13.35
C GLU A 98 -11.63 3.81 13.34
N LYS A 99 -12.92 3.62 13.13
CA LYS A 99 -13.89 4.69 13.33
C LYS A 99 -14.03 4.85 14.85
N LYS A 100 -13.71 6.04 15.39
CA LYS A 100 -14.09 6.40 16.76
C LYS A 100 -15.62 6.34 16.86
N SER A 101 -16.15 5.23 17.37
CA SER A 101 -17.54 5.15 17.79
C SER A 101 -17.75 6.22 18.86
N LYS A 102 -18.50 7.28 18.55
CA LYS A 102 -19.03 8.16 19.59
C LYS A 102 -19.85 7.27 20.50
N LYS A 103 -19.39 7.07 21.74
CA LYS A 103 -20.16 6.43 22.80
C LYS A 103 -21.43 7.26 22.99
N LEU A 104 -22.54 6.82 22.40
CA LEU A 104 -23.85 7.33 22.78
C LEU A 104 -24.08 6.88 24.22
N ALA A 105 -24.15 7.85 25.12
CA ALA A 105 -24.71 7.63 26.44
C ALA A 105 -26.18 7.22 26.24
N HIS A 106 -26.46 5.94 26.44
CA HIS A 106 -27.84 5.47 26.55
C HIS A 106 -28.28 5.76 27.99
N THR A 107 -29.07 6.82 28.12
CA THR A 107 -29.94 7.04 29.27
C THR A 107 -31.03 5.97 29.23
N ASP A 108 -31.20 5.24 30.33
CA ASP A 108 -32.30 4.31 30.54
C ASP A 108 -33.66 5.00 30.37
N VAL A 109 -34.53 4.44 29.53
CA VAL A 109 -35.98 4.41 29.81
C VAL A 109 -36.62 3.21 29.13
N SER A 110 -37.36 2.45 29.93
CA SER A 110 -38.16 1.26 29.62
C SER A 110 -39.46 1.62 28.91
N THR A 111 -39.88 0.84 27.90
CA THR A 111 -41.26 0.29 27.72
C THR A 111 -41.38 -0.60 26.47
N ASP A 112 -41.75 -1.86 26.72
CA ASP A 112 -42.65 -2.80 26.01
C ASP A 112 -43.02 -2.67 24.50
N GLY A 113 -43.07 -3.83 23.81
CA GLY A 113 -43.99 -4.08 22.69
C GLY A 113 -43.46 -4.38 21.27
N THR A 114 -43.42 -5.69 20.93
CA THR A 114 -43.90 -6.31 19.66
C THR A 114 -43.08 -6.28 18.34
N ASN A 115 -42.60 -7.48 17.98
CA ASN A 115 -42.41 -8.15 16.67
C ASN A 115 -42.22 -7.34 15.36
N GLY A 116 -41.11 -7.60 14.65
CA GLY A 116 -40.93 -7.25 13.24
C GLY A 116 -39.60 -7.73 12.65
N GLN A 117 -39.68 -8.74 11.79
CA GLN A 117 -38.63 -9.43 11.04
C GLN A 117 -37.74 -8.49 10.20
N GLN A 118 -36.40 -8.62 10.27
CA GLN A 118 -35.48 -7.89 9.39
C GLN A 118 -34.49 -8.84 8.72
N VAL A 119 -34.63 -8.94 7.40
CA VAL A 119 -33.79 -9.68 6.46
C VAL A 119 -32.97 -8.66 5.66
N GLY A 120 -31.68 -8.93 5.47
CA GLY A 120 -30.99 -8.67 4.19
C GLY A 120 -30.17 -7.38 4.07
N SER A 121 -28.85 -7.60 4.01
CA SER A 121 -27.72 -6.75 3.61
C SER A 121 -27.90 -5.79 2.42
N GLY A 122 -27.10 -4.71 2.43
CA GLY A 122 -26.70 -3.95 1.24
C GLY A 122 -25.76 -2.78 1.59
N GLU A 123 -24.49 -2.88 1.20
CA GLU A 123 -23.30 -2.12 1.63
C GLU A 123 -23.22 -0.64 1.23
N PRO A 124 -22.42 0.20 1.93
CA PRO A 124 -22.06 1.53 1.46
C PRO A 124 -20.88 1.47 0.49
N VAL A 125 -21.11 1.93 -0.74
CA VAL A 125 -20.11 2.14 -1.80
C VAL A 125 -18.94 2.98 -1.28
N VAL A 126 -17.72 2.44 -1.34
CA VAL A 126 -16.48 3.11 -0.92
C VAL A 126 -15.74 3.55 -2.21
N PRO A 127 -15.25 4.80 -2.31
CA PRO A 127 -14.58 5.25 -3.53
C PRO A 127 -13.27 4.48 -3.77
N ASN A 128 -13.07 4.06 -5.03
CA ASN A 128 -11.85 3.41 -5.53
C ASN A 128 -10.74 4.46 -5.67
N GLY A 129 -9.75 4.44 -4.80
CA GLY A 129 -8.57 5.29 -4.89
C GLY A 129 -7.35 4.43 -5.15
N SER A 130 -6.65 4.69 -6.26
CA SER A 130 -5.40 4.01 -6.60
C SER A 130 -4.21 4.81 -6.06
N ILE A 131 -3.21 4.12 -5.54
CA ILE A 131 -1.98 4.73 -5.02
C ILE A 131 -0.84 4.40 -5.98
N VAL A 132 -0.14 5.41 -6.48
CA VAL A 132 1.04 5.28 -7.34
C VAL A 132 2.29 5.49 -6.48
N VAL A 133 3.26 4.59 -6.58
CA VAL A 133 4.52 4.58 -5.82
C VAL A 133 5.71 4.74 -6.76
N ASP A 134 6.58 5.71 -6.49
CA ASP A 134 7.81 5.97 -7.25
C ASP A 134 8.92 4.95 -6.94
N THR A 135 9.61 4.44 -7.95
CA THR A 135 10.81 3.62 -7.85
C THR A 135 11.91 4.15 -8.77
N GLY A 136 12.46 5.33 -8.44
CA GLY A 136 13.77 5.75 -8.98
C GLY A 136 14.93 4.94 -8.40
N ASN A 137 15.84 4.46 -9.26
CA ASN A 137 17.15 3.90 -8.90
C ASN A 137 18.27 4.87 -9.35
N GLY A 138 19.16 5.23 -8.43
CA GLY A 138 20.42 5.94 -8.69
C GLY A 138 21.26 6.02 -7.42
N PHE A 139 22.28 5.16 -7.34
CA PHE A 139 23.30 5.09 -6.28
C PHE A 139 23.98 6.45 -6.04
N GLU A 140 24.16 6.84 -4.78
CA GLU A 140 25.42 7.41 -4.24
C GLU A 140 25.57 6.96 -2.77
N ASP A 141 26.77 6.46 -2.48
CA ASP A 141 27.25 5.94 -1.20
C ASP A 141 27.39 7.08 -0.18
N GLY A 142 26.64 7.01 0.93
CA GLY A 142 26.57 8.10 1.91
C GLY A 142 25.91 7.66 3.21
N HIS A 143 26.71 7.05 4.07
CA HIS A 143 26.40 6.57 5.42
C HIS A 143 25.36 7.37 6.24
N GLU A 144 24.44 6.66 6.90
CA GLU A 144 24.24 6.74 8.36
C GLU A 144 23.49 5.48 8.85
N ASN A 145 24.20 4.63 9.60
CA ASN A 145 23.71 3.34 10.07
C ASN A 145 22.84 3.57 11.34
N PRO A 146 21.57 3.16 11.39
CA PRO A 146 20.77 3.29 12.61
C PRO A 146 21.35 2.35 13.68
N ASN A 147 21.62 2.94 14.84
CA ASN A 147 22.23 2.33 16.02
C ASN A 147 21.53 1.02 16.43
N TYR A 148 22.08 -0.12 16.01
CA TYR A 148 21.63 -1.44 16.47
C TYR A 148 22.23 -1.74 17.85
N PRO A 149 21.44 -2.21 18.83
CA PRO A 149 22.00 -2.77 20.05
C PRO A 149 22.83 -4.02 19.67
N ASP A 150 24.02 -4.10 20.28
CA ASP A 150 25.12 -5.03 19.98
C ASP A 150 24.72 -6.51 20.18
N LEU A 151 23.97 -7.06 19.23
CA LEU A 151 23.69 -8.48 19.16
C LEU A 151 24.89 -9.15 18.48
N LYS A 152 25.78 -9.73 19.30
CA LYS A 152 26.87 -10.57 18.81
C LYS A 152 26.31 -11.59 17.80
N PRO A 153 26.84 -11.65 16.58
CA PRO A 153 26.47 -12.71 15.66
C PRO A 153 26.85 -14.06 16.29
N PRO A 154 26.00 -15.11 16.15
CA PRO A 154 26.38 -16.44 16.59
C PRO A 154 27.66 -16.87 15.83
N SER A 155 28.64 -17.39 16.57
CA SER A 155 29.91 -17.83 15.98
C SER A 155 29.67 -18.91 14.94
N SER A 156 30.09 -18.64 13.70
CA SER A 156 30.03 -19.60 12.60
C SER A 156 31.03 -20.75 12.85
N PRO A 157 30.61 -22.02 12.73
CA PRO A 157 31.55 -23.14 12.85
C PRO A 157 32.49 -23.18 11.65
N THR A 158 33.80 -23.18 11.92
CA THR A 158 34.84 -23.26 10.89
C THR A 158 34.78 -24.61 10.16
N PRO A 159 34.88 -24.65 8.81
CA PRO A 159 34.89 -25.92 8.09
C PRO A 159 36.17 -26.70 8.42
N SER A 160 36.01 -27.99 8.74
CA SER A 160 37.14 -28.89 8.93
C SER A 160 37.73 -29.27 7.57
N LYS A 161 39.07 -29.17 7.46
CA LYS A 161 39.84 -29.48 6.26
C LYS A 161 39.70 -30.97 5.90
N PRO A 162 39.53 -31.35 4.62
CA PRO A 162 39.55 -32.76 4.23
C PRO A 162 40.98 -33.32 4.36
N GLU A 163 41.10 -34.50 4.97
CA GLU A 163 42.33 -35.30 4.93
C GLU A 163 42.50 -35.91 3.54
N SER A 164 43.75 -35.96 3.08
CA SER A 164 44.15 -36.33 1.72
C SER A 164 44.38 -37.83 1.54
#